data_AF-A0A9X4IME8-F1
#
_entry.id   AF-A0A9X4IME8-F1
#
_cell.length_a   1.000
_cell.length_b   1.000
_cell.length_c   1.000
_cell.angle_alpha   90.00
_cell.angle_beta   90.00
_cell.angle_gamma   90.00
#
_symmetry.space_group_name_H-M   'P 1'
#
loop_
_entity.id
_entity.type
_entity.pdbx_description
1 polymer ?
#
loop_
_entity_poly.entity_id
_entity_poly.type
_entity_poly.pdbx_seq_one_letter_code
_entity_poly.pdbx_strand_id
1 'polypeptide(L)'
;MEDHYQKYRFSAISIKKEIAVRFRKFSREISQSHTETLEDMLNFFEWNSLSPKDNLGVKSDGTKKRINALIAIVRNIEKQQTLPTKAMLDILFQEISQMENDEERELEEDFDFEMPEAFTRDKELEHYRNRYEEMQQQLSRYKNLVMELLEQLTYVKGTFGKGHYRLDMDKKEFENFKKGLNNVHHHHRAKN
;
A
#
# COMPACT_ATOMS: atom_id res chain seq x y z
N MET A 1 34.20 -18.31 -12.46
CA MET A 1 34.50 -17.87 -11.09
C MET A 1 35.78 -17.07 -11.18
N GLU A 2 35.67 -15.74 -11.15
CA GLU A 2 36.82 -14.84 -11.20
C GLU A 2 37.64 -15.02 -9.92
N ASP A 3 38.93 -15.34 -10.09
CA ASP A 3 39.88 -15.56 -9.02
C ASP A 3 40.26 -14.22 -8.37
N HIS A 4 39.57 -13.85 -7.30
CA HIS A 4 39.76 -12.58 -6.57
C HIS A 4 41.16 -12.44 -5.94
N TYR A 5 41.96 -13.52 -5.94
CA TYR A 5 43.25 -13.58 -5.26
C TYR A 5 44.41 -12.89 -6.00
N GLN A 6 44.22 -12.45 -7.25
CA GLN A 6 45.34 -11.97 -8.08
C GLN A 6 45.70 -10.48 -7.95
N LYS A 7 45.03 -9.70 -7.09
CA LYS A 7 45.25 -8.23 -7.04
C LYS A 7 45.98 -7.67 -5.82
N TYR A 8 46.36 -8.50 -4.85
CA TYR A 8 46.91 -8.00 -3.58
C TYR A 8 48.42 -8.24 -3.43
N ARG A 9 49.19 -7.16 -3.29
CA ARG A 9 50.56 -7.22 -2.77
C ARG A 9 50.47 -7.48 -1.27
N PHE A 10 50.99 -8.63 -0.82
CA PHE A 10 51.04 -8.93 0.61
C PHE A 10 51.91 -7.92 1.35
N SER A 11 51.41 -7.44 2.49
CA SER A 11 52.17 -6.63 3.44
C SER A 11 52.76 -7.54 4.51
N ALA A 12 54.02 -7.30 4.89
CA ALA A 12 54.64 -8.00 6.01
C ALA A 12 54.26 -7.32 7.33
N ILE A 13 53.45 -7.99 8.16
CA ILE A 13 53.12 -7.55 9.53
C ILE A 13 53.76 -8.52 10.52
N SER A 14 54.62 -7.99 11.39
CA SER A 14 55.21 -8.78 12.48
C SER A 14 54.29 -8.78 13.71
N ILE A 15 53.88 -9.96 14.15
CA ILE A 15 53.05 -10.16 15.35
C ILE A 15 53.82 -11.03 16.34
N LYS A 16 53.66 -10.78 17.64
CA LYS A 16 54.23 -11.63 18.70
C LYS A 16 53.83 -13.10 18.47
N LYS A 17 54.78 -14.01 18.68
CA LYS A 17 54.62 -15.45 18.41
C LYS A 17 53.34 -16.03 19.03
N GLU A 18 53.07 -15.73 20.31
CA GLU A 18 51.91 -16.23 21.04
C GLU A 18 50.58 -15.77 20.42
N ILE A 19 50.49 -14.50 20.05
CA ILE A 19 49.30 -13.93 19.42
C ILE A 19 49.11 -14.50 18.02
N ALA A 20 50.20 -14.67 17.25
CA ALA A 20 50.14 -15.30 15.93
C ALA A 20 49.65 -16.76 16.01
N VAL A 21 50.06 -17.52 17.03
CA VAL A 21 49.55 -18.90 17.24
C VAL A 21 48.06 -18.89 17.56
N ARG A 22 47.60 -17.99 18.45
CA ARG A 22 46.18 -17.85 18.79
C ARG A 22 45.35 -17.45 17.56
N PHE A 23 45.81 -16.47 16.79
CA PHE A 23 45.13 -16.03 15.58
C PHE A 23 45.04 -17.13 14.52
N ARG A 24 46.12 -17.91 14.31
CA ARG A 24 46.09 -19.07 13.39
C ARG A 24 45.07 -20.13 13.80
N LYS A 25 44.91 -20.37 15.11
CA LYS A 25 43.88 -21.30 15.61
C LYS A 25 42.48 -20.76 15.33
N PHE A 26 42.23 -19.50 15.69
CA PHE A 26 40.95 -18.81 15.48
C PHE A 26 40.56 -18.74 13.99
N SER A 27 41.51 -18.38 13.12
CA SER A 27 41.30 -18.32 11.67
C SER A 27 40.82 -19.64 11.11
N ARG A 28 41.39 -20.78 11.53
CA ARG A 28 40.91 -22.12 11.12
C ARG A 28 39.49 -22.45 11.59
N GLU A 29 39.02 -21.82 12.66
CA GLU A 29 37.67 -22.07 13.20
C GLU A 29 36.60 -21.26 12.48
N ILE A 30 36.95 -20.09 11.91
CA ILE A 30 35.97 -19.13 11.37
C ILE A 30 36.02 -19.01 9.84
N SER A 31 37.20 -19.07 9.21
CA SER A 31 37.36 -18.76 7.77
C SER A 31 38.43 -19.63 7.11
N GLN A 32 38.51 -19.57 5.77
CA GLN A 32 39.48 -20.34 4.98
C GLN A 32 40.85 -19.66 4.88
N SER A 33 40.96 -18.32 5.06
CA SER A 33 42.23 -17.58 4.94
C SER A 33 42.49 -16.61 6.08
N HIS A 34 43.78 -16.37 6.39
CA HIS A 34 44.18 -15.42 7.42
C HIS A 34 43.81 -13.96 7.10
N THR A 35 43.81 -13.61 5.81
CA THR A 35 43.44 -12.27 5.36
C THR A 35 41.95 -12.02 5.58
N GLU A 36 41.11 -12.96 5.15
CA GLU A 36 39.65 -12.88 5.29
C GLU A 36 39.23 -12.86 6.77
N THR A 37 39.82 -13.73 7.61
CA THR A 37 39.55 -13.70 9.05
C THR A 37 39.88 -12.34 9.68
N LEU A 38 40.97 -11.70 9.23
CA LEU A 38 41.37 -10.39 9.74
C LEU A 38 40.42 -9.29 9.25
N GLU A 39 40.02 -9.33 7.99
CA GLU A 39 39.03 -8.43 7.40
C GLU A 39 37.69 -8.52 8.12
N ASP A 40 37.19 -9.74 8.36
CA ASP A 40 35.96 -9.97 9.12
C ASP A 40 36.03 -9.40 10.54
N MET A 41 37.17 -9.56 11.22
CA MET A 41 37.38 -8.96 12.54
C MET A 41 37.29 -7.43 12.48
N LEU A 42 37.93 -6.79 11.49
CA LEU A 42 37.92 -5.33 11.36
C LEU A 42 36.50 -4.83 11.03
N ASN A 43 35.85 -5.45 10.04
CA ASN A 43 34.48 -5.15 9.65
C ASN A 43 33.51 -5.32 10.82
N PHE A 44 33.68 -6.35 11.66
CA PHE A 44 32.85 -6.53 12.84
C PHE A 44 32.92 -5.34 13.80
N PHE A 45 34.11 -4.82 14.10
CA PHE A 45 34.25 -3.65 14.98
C PHE A 45 33.72 -2.38 14.31
N GLU A 46 34.01 -2.17 13.03
CA GLU A 46 33.56 -0.98 12.29
C GLU A 46 32.04 -0.93 12.14
N TRP A 47 31.43 -2.00 11.62
CA TRP A 47 29.98 -2.05 11.36
C TRP A 47 29.16 -1.96 12.64
N ASN A 48 29.66 -2.53 13.73
CA ASN A 48 28.97 -2.46 15.02
C ASN A 48 29.37 -1.24 15.86
N SER A 49 30.27 -0.36 15.35
CA SER A 49 30.81 0.79 16.08
C SER A 49 31.34 0.43 17.48
N LEU A 50 32.02 -0.71 17.58
CA LEU A 50 32.53 -1.28 18.83
C LEU A 50 34.02 -1.01 18.99
N SER A 51 34.43 -0.60 20.19
CA SER A 51 35.83 -0.58 20.57
C SER A 51 36.28 -1.98 21.02
N PRO A 52 37.51 -2.41 20.71
CA PRO A 52 38.10 -3.62 21.30
C PRO A 52 38.21 -3.59 22.84
N LYS A 53 38.06 -2.40 23.43
CA LYS A 53 38.04 -2.18 24.88
C LYS A 53 36.61 -2.12 25.46
N ASP A 54 35.59 -2.12 24.62
CA ASP A 54 34.22 -2.09 25.08
C ASP A 54 33.90 -3.40 25.78
N ASN A 55 33.41 -3.29 27.01
CA ASN A 55 32.90 -4.44 27.72
C ASN A 55 31.52 -4.77 27.16
N LEU A 56 31.49 -5.63 26.14
CA LEU A 56 30.26 -6.17 25.54
C LEU A 56 29.43 -7.02 26.50
N GLY A 57 29.84 -7.11 27.77
CA GLY A 57 28.94 -7.46 28.84
C GLY A 57 28.30 -8.82 28.63
N VAL A 58 29.06 -9.81 28.15
CA VAL A 58 28.63 -11.21 28.23
C VAL A 58 28.73 -11.67 29.70
N LYS A 59 27.94 -11.01 30.55
CA LYS A 59 27.32 -11.56 31.74
C LYS A 59 25.85 -11.61 31.36
N SER A 60 25.39 -12.79 30.98
CA SER A 60 24.06 -13.16 30.50
C SER A 60 22.85 -12.73 31.36
N ASP A 61 23.07 -11.98 32.44
CA ASP A 61 22.06 -11.55 33.41
C ASP A 61 21.35 -10.24 32.99
N GLY A 62 22.08 -9.27 32.43
CA GLY A 62 21.51 -7.96 32.06
C GLY A 62 20.49 -8.05 30.91
N THR A 63 20.84 -8.77 29.85
CA THR A 63 19.95 -8.96 28.69
C THR A 63 18.72 -9.79 29.05
N LYS A 64 18.87 -10.83 29.87
CA LYS A 64 17.74 -11.61 30.38
C LYS A 64 16.80 -10.78 31.24
N LYS A 65 17.33 -9.92 32.13
CA LYS A 65 16.52 -8.99 32.92
C LYS A 65 15.76 -7.99 32.04
N ARG A 66 16.40 -7.45 31.00
CA ARG A 66 15.74 -6.57 30.02
C ARG A 66 14.65 -7.29 29.25
N ILE A 67 14.90 -8.50 28.75
CA ILE A 67 13.90 -9.32 28.05
C ILE A 67 12.73 -9.66 28.98
N ASN A 68 13.00 -10.04 30.22
CA ASN A 68 11.95 -10.33 31.20
C ASN A 68 11.11 -9.09 31.54
N ALA A 69 11.74 -7.92 31.64
CA ALA A 69 11.03 -6.65 31.84
C ALA A 69 10.16 -6.30 30.63
N LEU A 70 10.66 -6.49 29.41
CA LEU A 70 9.88 -6.29 28.18
C LEU A 70 8.69 -7.25 28.11
N ILE A 71 8.87 -8.54 28.41
CA ILE A 71 7.77 -9.52 28.47
C ILE A 71 6.72 -9.10 29.52
N ALA A 72 7.16 -8.58 30.67
CA ALA A 72 6.24 -8.10 31.71
C ALA A 72 5.42 -6.89 31.24
N ILE A 73 6.05 -5.94 30.53
CA ILE A 73 5.36 -4.79 29.93
C ILE A 73 4.35 -5.25 28.89
N VAL A 74 4.74 -6.12 27.96
CA VAL A 74 3.84 -6.64 26.92
C VAL A 74 2.65 -7.38 27.53
N ARG A 75 2.88 -8.26 28.53
CA ARG A 75 1.78 -8.92 29.26
C ARG A 75 0.87 -7.94 30.01
N ASN A 76 1.43 -6.84 30.52
CA ASN A 76 0.63 -5.83 31.22
C ASN A 76 -0.27 -5.08 30.23
N ILE A 77 0.26 -4.68 29.07
CA ILE A 77 -0.51 -4.09 27.97
C ILE A 77 -1.60 -5.06 27.51
N GLU A 78 -1.27 -6.35 27.36
CA GLU A 78 -2.25 -7.36 26.98
C GLU A 78 -3.40 -7.43 27.98
N LYS A 79 -3.10 -7.56 29.27
CA LYS A 79 -4.12 -7.68 30.31
C LYS A 79 -4.96 -6.42 30.50
N GLN A 80 -4.36 -5.24 30.42
CA GLN A 80 -5.05 -3.98 30.73
C GLN A 80 -5.77 -3.37 29.53
N GLN A 81 -5.26 -3.57 28.32
CA GLN A 81 -5.78 -2.90 27.12
C GLN A 81 -6.34 -3.90 26.12
N THR A 82 -5.52 -4.83 25.60
CA THR A 82 -5.95 -5.60 24.42
C THR A 82 -6.95 -6.71 24.73
N LEU A 83 -6.84 -7.40 25.88
CA LEU A 83 -7.78 -8.46 26.28
C LEU A 83 -9.20 -7.90 26.53
N PRO A 84 -9.37 -6.83 27.33
CA PRO A 84 -10.69 -6.25 27.56
C PRO A 84 -11.30 -5.68 26.28
N THR A 85 -10.51 -5.01 25.43
CA THR A 85 -10.99 -4.51 24.14
C THR A 85 -11.44 -5.66 23.23
N LYS A 86 -10.67 -6.76 23.17
CA LYS A 86 -11.09 -7.96 22.44
C LYS A 86 -12.41 -8.51 22.99
N ALA A 87 -12.52 -8.68 24.31
CA ALA A 87 -13.75 -9.19 24.92
C ALA A 87 -14.96 -8.30 24.65
N MET A 88 -14.79 -6.98 24.71
CA MET A 88 -15.84 -6.02 24.39
C MET A 88 -16.24 -6.10 22.91
N LEU A 89 -15.30 -6.21 21.98
CA LEU A 89 -15.57 -6.40 20.56
C LEU A 89 -16.29 -7.74 20.29
N ASP A 90 -15.84 -8.82 20.93
CA ASP A 90 -16.48 -10.12 20.81
C ASP A 90 -17.93 -10.06 21.32
N ILE A 91 -18.20 -9.33 22.41
CA ILE A 91 -19.57 -9.08 22.92
C ILE A 91 -20.38 -8.24 21.92
N LEU A 92 -19.83 -7.15 21.39
CA LEU A 92 -20.52 -6.31 20.40
C LEU A 92 -20.88 -7.11 19.14
N PHE A 93 -19.96 -7.93 18.63
CA PHE A 93 -20.25 -8.76 17.48
C PHE A 93 -21.26 -9.86 17.79
N GLN A 94 -21.20 -10.47 18.97
CA GLN A 94 -22.20 -11.44 19.40
C GLN A 94 -23.58 -10.79 19.54
N GLU A 95 -23.66 -9.59 20.11
CA GLU A 95 -24.91 -8.84 20.25
C GLU A 95 -25.47 -8.43 18.89
N ILE A 96 -24.64 -7.94 17.96
CA ILE A 96 -25.04 -7.63 16.58
C ILE A 96 -25.60 -8.89 15.91
N SER A 97 -24.92 -10.03 16.03
CA SER A 97 -25.42 -11.29 15.48
C SER A 97 -26.72 -11.74 16.16
N GLN A 98 -26.93 -11.49 17.46
CA GLN A 98 -28.18 -11.81 18.14
C GLN A 98 -29.32 -10.87 17.72
N MET A 99 -29.05 -9.58 17.54
CA MET A 99 -29.98 -8.60 16.99
C MET A 99 -30.36 -8.95 15.55
N GLU A 100 -29.42 -9.40 14.71
CA GLU A 100 -29.72 -9.94 13.37
C GLU A 100 -30.65 -11.17 13.47
N ASN A 101 -30.43 -12.09 14.43
CA ASN A 101 -31.29 -13.26 14.63
C ASN A 101 -32.69 -12.93 15.21
N ASP A 102 -32.83 -11.85 15.99
CA ASP A 102 -34.10 -11.39 16.55
C ASP A 102 -34.85 -10.48 15.56
N GLU A 103 -34.16 -9.67 14.76
CA GLU A 103 -34.71 -8.92 13.62
C GLU A 103 -35.14 -9.87 12.49
N GLU A 104 -34.42 -10.97 12.24
CA GLU A 104 -34.82 -12.05 11.32
C GLU A 104 -36.11 -12.77 11.75
N ARG A 105 -36.51 -12.69 13.04
CA ARG A 105 -37.81 -13.24 13.51
C ARG A 105 -38.97 -12.27 13.41
N GLU A 106 -38.71 -10.96 13.34
CA GLU A 106 -39.74 -9.92 13.17
C GLU A 106 -39.81 -9.36 11.74
N LEU A 107 -38.85 -9.69 10.88
CA LEU A 107 -38.78 -9.28 9.45
C LEU A 107 -39.02 -10.47 8.48
N GLU A 108 -40.02 -11.32 8.76
CA GLU A 108 -40.68 -12.10 7.68
C GLU A 108 -41.56 -11.19 6.77
N GLU A 109 -41.13 -9.95 6.54
CA GLU A 109 -41.65 -9.08 5.47
C GLU A 109 -40.52 -8.80 4.48
N ASP A 110 -40.27 -9.78 3.62
CA ASP A 110 -39.89 -9.64 2.20
C ASP A 110 -38.82 -8.57 1.86
N PHE A 111 -37.71 -8.50 2.61
CA PHE A 111 -36.51 -7.82 2.15
C PHE A 111 -35.63 -8.79 1.37
N ASP A 112 -36.01 -9.02 0.12
CA ASP A 112 -35.26 -9.80 -0.86
C ASP A 112 -33.99 -9.02 -1.25
N PHE A 113 -32.94 -9.10 -0.40
CA PHE A 113 -31.61 -8.65 -0.78
C PHE A 113 -31.09 -9.66 -1.80
N GLU A 114 -31.40 -9.43 -3.08
CA GLU A 114 -30.88 -10.20 -4.21
C GLU A 114 -29.36 -10.29 -4.05
N MET A 115 -28.90 -11.41 -3.50
CA MET A 115 -27.48 -11.70 -3.36
C MET A 115 -26.95 -11.69 -4.80
N PRO A 116 -26.00 -10.81 -5.16
CA PRO A 116 -25.55 -10.73 -6.54
C PRO A 116 -25.13 -12.13 -6.99
N GLU A 117 -25.76 -12.65 -8.05
CA GLU A 117 -25.34 -13.93 -8.62
C GLU A 117 -23.83 -13.85 -8.79
N ALA A 118 -23.10 -14.82 -8.22
CA ALA A 118 -21.67 -14.93 -8.45
C ALA A 118 -21.47 -15.16 -9.95
N PHE A 119 -21.26 -14.08 -10.70
CA PHE A 119 -21.07 -14.14 -12.14
C PHE A 119 -19.88 -15.05 -12.40
N THR A 120 -20.04 -16.04 -13.28
CA THR A 120 -18.90 -16.78 -13.81
C THR A 120 -17.92 -15.76 -14.43
N ARG A 121 -16.61 -15.99 -14.33
CA ARG A 121 -15.56 -15.09 -14.84
C ARG A 121 -15.84 -14.55 -16.26
N ASP A 122 -16.49 -15.35 -17.10
CA ASP A 122 -16.86 -14.96 -18.46
C ASP A 122 -17.98 -13.91 -18.50
N LYS A 123 -18.99 -14.00 -17.62
CA LYS A 123 -20.07 -13.00 -17.50
C LYS A 123 -19.55 -11.65 -16.97
N GLU A 124 -18.59 -11.66 -16.06
CA GLU A 124 -17.94 -10.41 -15.59
C GLU A 124 -17.22 -9.70 -16.73
N LEU A 125 -16.49 -10.46 -17.56
CA LEU A 125 -15.75 -9.90 -18.68
C LEU A 125 -16.69 -9.26 -19.72
N GLU A 126 -17.82 -9.91 -20.02
CA GLU A 126 -18.87 -9.33 -20.87
C GLU A 126 -19.49 -8.07 -20.27
N HIS A 127 -19.78 -8.07 -18.96
CA HIS A 127 -20.29 -6.89 -18.26
C HIS A 127 -19.34 -5.70 -18.39
N TYR A 128 -18.05 -5.89 -18.11
CA TYR A 128 -17.05 -4.81 -18.23
C TYR A 128 -16.85 -4.35 -19.67
N ARG A 129 -16.89 -5.29 -20.63
CA ARG A 129 -16.81 -4.95 -22.05
C ARG A 129 -17.99 -4.10 -22.50
N ASN A 130 -19.21 -4.49 -22.14
CA ASN A 130 -20.42 -3.75 -22.48
C ASN A 130 -20.37 -2.34 -21.85
N ARG A 131 -19.96 -2.24 -20.58
CA ARG A 131 -19.80 -0.95 -19.90
C ARG A 131 -18.77 -0.05 -20.57
N TYR A 132 -17.67 -0.62 -21.06
CA TYR A 132 -16.65 0.11 -21.81
C TYR A 132 -17.20 0.61 -23.15
N GLU A 133 -17.93 -0.24 -23.90
CA GLU A 133 -18.55 0.14 -25.17
C GLU A 133 -19.59 1.26 -24.98
N GLU A 134 -20.42 1.19 -23.95
CA GLU A 134 -21.35 2.27 -23.57
C GLU A 134 -20.61 3.59 -23.29
N MET A 135 -19.52 3.52 -22.53
CA MET A 135 -18.71 4.70 -22.19
C MET A 135 -18.12 5.35 -23.44
N GLN A 136 -17.60 4.54 -24.37
CA GLN A 136 -17.08 5.03 -25.65
C GLN A 136 -18.18 5.69 -26.49
N GLN A 137 -19.39 5.13 -26.50
CA GLN A 137 -20.53 5.75 -27.19
C GLN A 137 -20.92 7.08 -26.55
N GLN A 138 -20.94 7.18 -25.22
CA GLN A 138 -21.21 8.44 -24.52
C GLN A 138 -20.16 9.50 -24.85
N LEU A 139 -18.88 9.14 -24.81
CA LEU A 139 -17.78 10.05 -25.17
C LEU A 139 -17.89 10.53 -26.62
N SER A 140 -18.23 9.63 -27.54
CA SER A 140 -18.46 9.96 -28.96
C SER A 140 -19.61 10.96 -29.12
N ARG A 141 -20.72 10.77 -28.40
CA ARG A 141 -21.84 11.73 -28.39
C ARG A 141 -21.41 13.10 -27.89
N TYR A 142 -20.66 13.17 -26.79
CA TYR A 142 -20.14 14.44 -26.28
C TYR A 142 -19.21 15.12 -27.26
N LYS A 143 -18.31 14.37 -27.90
CA LYS A 143 -17.40 14.92 -28.91
C LYS A 143 -18.17 15.53 -30.08
N ASN A 144 -19.18 14.83 -30.59
CA ASN A 144 -20.01 15.33 -31.69
C ASN A 144 -20.78 16.59 -31.28
N LEU A 145 -21.36 16.59 -30.08
CA LEU A 145 -22.05 17.77 -29.55
C LEU A 145 -21.12 18.98 -29.43
N VAL A 146 -19.87 18.80 -29.00
CA VAL A 146 -18.89 19.89 -28.94
C VAL A 146 -18.53 20.39 -30.34
N MET A 147 -18.40 19.48 -31.31
CA MET A 147 -18.15 19.86 -32.70
C MET A 147 -19.30 20.70 -33.27
N GLU A 148 -20.56 20.32 -33.04
CA GLU A 148 -21.74 21.09 -33.47
C GLU A 148 -21.74 22.50 -32.86
N LEU A 149 -21.40 22.64 -31.57
CA LEU A 149 -21.30 23.96 -30.92
C LEU A 149 -20.16 24.81 -31.50
N LEU A 150 -19.03 24.19 -31.87
CA LEU A 150 -17.90 24.89 -32.47
C LEU A 150 -18.23 25.40 -33.88
N GLU A 151 -19.05 24.67 -34.65
CA GLU A 151 -19.49 25.09 -35.99
C GLU A 151 -20.40 26.33 -35.93
N GLN A 152 -21.21 26.46 -34.87
CA GLN A 152 -22.07 27.63 -34.63
C GLN A 152 -21.31 28.83 -34.03
N LEU A 153 -20.01 28.68 -33.77
CA LEU A 153 -19.18 29.69 -33.14
C LEU A 153 -18.64 30.68 -34.20
N THR A 154 -19.15 31.91 -34.18
CA THR A 154 -18.72 32.96 -35.12
C THR A 154 -17.82 33.97 -34.43
N TYR A 155 -16.75 34.40 -35.10
CA TYR A 155 -15.87 35.43 -34.57
C TYR A 155 -16.40 36.83 -34.90
N VAL A 156 -16.62 37.65 -33.86
CA VAL A 156 -17.08 39.02 -33.99
C VAL A 156 -15.95 39.97 -33.61
N LYS A 157 -15.50 40.77 -34.58
CA LYS A 157 -14.46 41.77 -34.36
C LYS A 157 -15.02 42.94 -33.53
N GLY A 158 -14.38 43.22 -32.40
CA GLY A 158 -14.74 44.35 -31.53
C GLY A 158 -14.32 45.69 -32.14
N THR A 159 -15.17 46.70 -31.98
CA THR A 159 -14.87 48.09 -32.39
C THR A 159 -13.93 48.78 -31.39
N PHE A 160 -14.01 48.42 -30.11
CA PHE A 160 -13.09 48.84 -29.06
C PHE A 160 -12.66 47.61 -28.26
N GLY A 161 -11.40 47.18 -28.39
CA GLY A 161 -10.82 46.04 -27.68
C GLY A 161 -10.71 44.73 -28.49
N LYS A 162 -10.40 43.63 -27.80
CA LYS A 162 -10.24 42.29 -28.42
C LYS A 162 -11.60 41.75 -28.85
N GLY A 163 -11.69 41.17 -30.05
CA GLY A 163 -12.90 40.51 -30.53
C GLY A 163 -13.29 39.30 -29.68
N HIS A 164 -14.55 38.90 -29.77
CA HIS A 164 -15.10 37.76 -29.01
C HIS A 164 -15.78 36.79 -29.97
N TYR A 165 -15.94 35.55 -29.50
CA TYR A 165 -16.71 34.54 -30.21
C TYR A 165 -18.17 34.60 -29.74
N ARG A 166 -19.10 34.55 -30.69
CA ARG A 166 -20.54 34.52 -30.45
C ARG A 166 -21.06 33.15 -30.90
N LEU A 167 -21.78 32.48 -30.00
CA LEU A 167 -22.54 31.28 -30.35
C LEU A 167 -23.89 31.73 -30.92
N ASP A 168 -24.17 31.36 -32.16
CA ASP A 168 -25.44 31.67 -32.82
C ASP A 168 -26.40 30.48 -32.64
N MET A 169 -27.39 30.63 -31.78
CA MET A 169 -28.31 29.55 -31.38
C MET A 169 -29.67 30.11 -30.97
N ASP A 170 -30.76 29.38 -31.25
CA ASP A 170 -32.10 29.78 -30.81
C ASP A 170 -32.28 29.57 -29.30
N LYS A 171 -33.16 30.37 -28.69
CA LYS A 171 -33.46 30.27 -27.25
C LYS A 171 -34.00 28.88 -26.87
N LYS A 172 -34.78 28.23 -27.75
CA LYS A 172 -35.29 26.88 -27.48
C LYS A 172 -34.19 25.84 -27.55
N GLU A 173 -33.25 26.00 -28.49
CA GLU A 173 -32.09 25.11 -28.63
C GLU A 173 -31.17 25.21 -27.39
N PHE A 174 -30.94 26.42 -26.87
CA PHE A 174 -30.18 26.62 -25.64
C PHE A 174 -30.80 25.94 -24.42
N GLU A 175 -32.12 26.08 -24.24
CA GLU A 175 -32.83 25.45 -23.13
C GLU A 175 -32.84 23.92 -23.25
N ASN A 176 -32.98 23.39 -24.47
CA ASN A 176 -32.88 21.95 -24.74
C ASN A 176 -31.46 21.43 -24.46
N PHE A 177 -30.44 22.18 -24.86
CA PHE A 177 -29.04 21.87 -24.57
C PHE A 177 -28.77 21.81 -23.05
N LYS A 178 -29.26 22.82 -22.31
CA LYS A 178 -29.15 22.88 -20.84
C LYS A 178 -29.85 21.70 -20.16
N LYS A 179 -31.03 21.29 -20.64
CA LYS A 179 -31.73 20.09 -20.15
C LYS A 179 -30.94 18.80 -20.45
N GLY A 180 -30.32 18.72 -21.63
CA GLY A 180 -29.48 17.59 -22.03
C GLY A 180 -28.28 17.36 -21.11
N LEU A 181 -27.66 18.43 -20.62
CA LEU A 181 -26.55 18.36 -19.66
C LEU A 181 -26.98 17.88 -18.25
N ASN A 182 -28.18 18.27 -17.79
CA ASN A 182 -28.65 17.94 -16.44
C ASN A 182 -29.21 16.51 -16.32
N ASN A 183 -29.66 15.89 -17.41
CA ASN A 183 -30.22 14.53 -17.40
C ASN A 183 -29.18 13.40 -17.32
N VAL A 184 -27.89 13.72 -17.25
CA VAL A 184 -26.80 12.72 -17.27
C VAL A 184 -26.56 12.10 -15.88
N HIS A 185 -27.13 12.64 -14.80
CA HIS A 185 -26.82 12.22 -13.42
C HIS A 185 -27.84 11.31 -12.72
N HIS A 186 -28.77 10.67 -13.42
CA HIS A 186 -29.82 9.84 -12.79
C HIS A 186 -29.83 8.36 -13.20
N HIS A 187 -28.66 7.74 -13.41
CA HIS A 187 -28.57 6.30 -13.66
C HIS A 187 -28.14 5.44 -12.45
N HIS A 188 -28.13 6.00 -11.24
CA HIS A 188 -28.07 5.22 -10.01
C HIS A 188 -29.31 5.47 -9.16
N ARG A 189 -30.48 5.09 -9.69
CA ARG A 189 -31.61 4.75 -8.82
C ARG A 189 -31.56 3.23 -8.68
N ALA A 190 -31.09 2.77 -7.51
CA ALA A 190 -31.36 1.40 -7.10
C ALA A 190 -32.87 1.19 -7.25
N LYS A 191 -33.24 0.23 -8.09
CA LYS A 191 -34.63 -0.22 -8.13
C LYS A 191 -34.85 -0.93 -6.81
N ASN A 192 -35.80 -0.41 -6.03
CA ASN A 192 -36.47 -1.20 -5.01
C ASN A 192 -37.23 -2.33 -5.70
#